data_AF-A0A8S0XYG1-F1
#
_entry.id   AF-A0A8S0XYG1-F1
#
_cell.length_a   1.000
_cell.length_b   1.000
_cell.length_c   1.000
_cell.angle_alpha   90.00
_cell.angle_beta   90.00
_cell.angle_gamma   90.00
#
_symmetry.space_group_name_H-M   'P 1'
#
loop_
_entity.id
_entity.type
_entity.pdbx_description
1 polymer ?
#
loop_
_entity_poly.entity_id
_entity_poly.type
_entity_poly.pdbx_seq_one_letter_code
_entity_poly.pdbx_strand_id
1 'polypeptide(L)'
;MASDVTLPDSRELATLSVNYNLAIIAYSLLVYDYCLTFVAEVERFWSIRGINWASGLFYLNRYMVLVGHIPVMIEYFWSTSNPDKLQMSVLITSIALILHNIDPRCDRLQTYHQYLAVVIQFVVACMLIMRMYALYGRSRFVLALYICVTAAAGAIACWAIIGGRKTKKHEVDVPIGCAVSVARDRAIRFAAAWSGMLIFDSLVFGMTLYKSLTLPRLRGVNLISVLLRDGSMYFGIIMVSNFTNVLTFLLGGPFTRGVATTFTNVISSVMISRLMLNLRHPSLVPHEKCDTCPTRTDPTSLYFEHNLTSQISDGDATVSSQGRPRAGYEYLARDFGRPPHLARQDVELGTIQKD
;
A
#
# COMPACT_ATOMS: atom_id res chain seq x y z
N MET A 1 -9.76 -36.07 -27.72
CA MET A 1 -11.02 -35.37 -27.39
C MET A 1 -10.80 -33.91 -27.77
N ALA A 2 -11.33 -33.51 -28.93
CA ALA A 2 -11.29 -32.12 -29.36
C ALA A 2 -12.19 -31.31 -28.42
N SER A 3 -11.60 -30.34 -27.71
CA SER A 3 -12.36 -29.30 -27.04
C SER A 3 -12.98 -28.41 -28.11
N ASP A 4 -14.30 -28.22 -28.06
CA ASP A 4 -15.02 -27.25 -28.92
C ASP A 4 -14.49 -25.85 -28.63
N VAL A 5 -13.59 -25.37 -29.50
CA VAL A 5 -13.13 -23.98 -29.51
C VAL A 5 -14.13 -23.19 -30.34
N THR A 6 -14.91 -22.35 -29.68
CA THR A 6 -15.88 -21.45 -30.32
C THR A 6 -15.22 -20.11 -30.62
N LEU A 7 -15.40 -19.59 -31.84
CA LEU A 7 -14.99 -18.23 -32.20
C LEU A 7 -15.74 -17.20 -31.33
N PRO A 8 -15.06 -16.16 -30.80
CA PRO A 8 -15.69 -15.16 -29.94
C PRO A 8 -16.76 -14.35 -30.67
N ASP A 9 -17.91 -14.15 -30.03
CA ASP A 9 -18.93 -13.22 -30.51
C ASP A 9 -18.48 -11.76 -30.32
N SER A 10 -19.00 -10.85 -31.14
CA SER A 10 -18.71 -9.40 -31.11
C SER A 10 -18.89 -8.76 -29.73
N ARG A 11 -19.88 -9.20 -28.95
CA ARG A 11 -20.11 -8.75 -27.58
C ARG A 11 -19.06 -9.26 -26.60
N GLU A 12 -18.56 -10.48 -26.80
CA GLU A 12 -17.53 -11.08 -25.96
C GLU A 12 -16.21 -10.32 -26.14
N LEU A 13 -15.83 -10.00 -27.38
CA LEU A 13 -14.65 -9.17 -27.68
C LEU A 13 -14.69 -7.81 -26.96
N ALA A 14 -15.85 -7.15 -26.95
CA ALA A 14 -16.03 -5.88 -26.22
C ALA A 14 -15.81 -6.05 -24.71
N THR A 15 -16.31 -7.15 -24.11
CA THR A 15 -16.09 -7.42 -22.68
C THR A 15 -14.64 -7.77 -22.33
N LEU A 16 -13.92 -8.45 -23.23
CA LEU A 16 -12.50 -8.73 -23.05
C LEU A 16 -11.66 -7.44 -23.10
N SER A 17 -12.00 -6.50 -23.98
CA SER A 17 -11.35 -5.18 -24.06
C SER A 17 -11.35 -4.45 -22.72
N VAL A 18 -12.45 -4.52 -21.96
CA VAL A 18 -12.53 -3.92 -20.61
C VAL A 18 -11.47 -4.49 -19.67
N ASN A 19 -11.23 -5.80 -19.73
CA ASN A 19 -10.23 -6.47 -18.90
C ASN A 19 -8.81 -6.04 -19.24
N TYR A 20 -8.45 -6.03 -20.52
CA TYR A 20 -7.13 -5.54 -20.96
C TYR A 20 -6.91 -4.08 -20.58
N ASN A 21 -7.89 -3.21 -20.81
CA ASN A 21 -7.77 -1.78 -20.50
C ASN A 21 -7.58 -1.56 -18.99
N LEU A 22 -8.37 -2.23 -18.15
CA LEU A 22 -8.21 -2.13 -16.69
C LEU A 22 -6.87 -2.67 -16.21
N ALA A 23 -6.38 -3.77 -16.80
CA ALA A 23 -5.06 -4.31 -16.50
C ALA A 23 -3.95 -3.32 -16.86
N ILE A 24 -3.98 -2.73 -18.07
CA ILE A 24 -3.02 -1.71 -18.51
C ILE A 24 -3.03 -0.50 -17.56
N ILE A 25 -4.22 -0.01 -17.18
CA ILE A 25 -4.35 1.09 -16.21
C ILE A 25 -3.69 0.72 -14.89
N ALA A 26 -3.99 -0.47 -14.35
CA ALA A 26 -3.43 -0.93 -13.09
C ALA A 26 -1.89 -1.01 -13.14
N TYR A 27 -1.32 -1.61 -14.18
CA TYR A 27 0.14 -1.74 -14.31
C TYR A 27 0.83 -0.40 -14.58
N SER A 28 0.21 0.47 -15.37
CA SER A 28 0.72 1.82 -15.61
C SER A 28 0.78 2.62 -14.31
N LEU A 29 -0.29 2.56 -13.50
CA LEU A 29 -0.33 3.19 -12.18
C LEU A 29 0.72 2.61 -11.23
N LEU A 30 0.92 1.29 -11.24
CA LEU A 30 1.93 0.62 -10.44
C LEU A 30 3.33 1.15 -10.78
N VAL A 31 3.74 1.08 -12.05
CA VAL A 31 5.07 1.54 -12.47
C VAL A 31 5.25 3.03 -12.23
N TYR A 32 4.23 3.83 -12.57
CA TYR A 32 4.27 5.28 -12.35
C TYR A 32 4.44 5.64 -10.87
N ASP A 33 3.71 4.99 -9.97
CA ASP A 33 3.84 5.20 -8.53
C ASP A 33 5.24 4.88 -8.03
N TYR A 34 5.82 3.79 -8.52
CA TYR A 34 7.18 3.38 -8.17
C TYR A 34 8.20 4.44 -8.56
N CYS A 35 8.17 4.89 -9.80
CA CYS A 35 9.08 5.92 -10.28
C CYS A 35 8.98 7.19 -9.44
N LEU A 36 7.76 7.63 -9.10
CA LEU A 36 7.55 8.83 -8.29
C LEU A 36 8.04 8.69 -6.85
N THR A 37 7.86 7.51 -6.26
CA THR A 37 8.12 7.30 -4.82
C THR A 37 9.50 6.72 -4.54
N PHE A 38 10.27 6.36 -5.56
CA PHE A 38 11.60 5.75 -5.44
C PHE A 38 12.59 6.64 -4.70
N VAL A 39 12.65 7.94 -5.01
CA VAL A 39 13.57 8.88 -4.33
C VAL A 39 13.26 8.93 -2.83
N ALA A 40 11.98 9.09 -2.48
CA ALA A 40 11.53 9.12 -1.08
C ALA A 40 11.79 7.79 -0.36
N GLU A 41 11.72 6.66 -1.07
CA GLU A 41 12.06 5.34 -0.54
C GLU A 41 13.56 5.24 -0.21
N VAL A 42 14.44 5.65 -1.14
CA VAL A 42 15.90 5.66 -0.91
C VAL A 42 16.25 6.54 0.28
N GLU A 43 15.68 7.74 0.38
CA GLU A 43 15.95 8.65 1.48
C GLU A 43 15.46 8.12 2.84
N ARG A 44 14.28 7.48 2.89
CA ARG A 44 13.57 7.19 4.16
C ARG A 44 13.68 5.74 4.64
N PHE A 45 13.94 4.81 3.73
CA PHE A 45 13.98 3.36 4.03
C PHE A 45 15.36 2.73 3.77
N TRP A 46 16.20 3.29 2.90
CA TRP A 46 17.55 2.74 2.64
C TRP A 46 18.62 3.21 3.62
N SER A 47 18.28 4.09 4.57
CA SER A 47 19.22 4.50 5.61
C SER A 47 19.62 3.32 6.52
N ILE A 48 20.93 3.21 6.80
CA ILE A 48 21.64 2.08 7.45
C ILE A 48 21.14 1.73 8.87
N ARG A 49 20.23 2.51 9.46
CA ARG A 49 19.86 2.44 10.88
C ARG A 49 18.98 1.23 11.29
N GLY A 50 18.84 0.22 10.43
CA GLY A 50 18.35 -1.11 10.76
C GLY A 50 16.96 -1.44 10.20
N ILE A 51 16.85 -2.64 9.59
CA ILE A 51 15.59 -3.20 9.10
C ILE A 51 14.74 -3.63 10.31
N ASN A 52 13.64 -2.92 10.56
CA ASN A 52 12.61 -3.37 11.50
C ASN A 52 11.47 -4.09 10.76
N TRP A 53 10.61 -4.80 11.49
CA TRP A 53 9.47 -5.56 10.92
C TRP A 53 8.58 -4.72 9.98
N ALA A 54 8.34 -3.45 10.33
CA ALA A 54 7.57 -2.54 9.48
C ALA A 54 8.27 -2.21 8.14
N SER A 55 9.60 -2.14 8.14
CA SER A 55 10.41 -1.95 6.93
C SER A 55 10.46 -3.21 6.07
N GLY A 56 10.55 -4.38 6.70
CA GLY A 56 10.45 -5.66 6.01
C GLY A 56 9.10 -5.83 5.30
N LEU A 57 7.99 -5.55 5.99
CA LEU A 57 6.65 -5.61 5.40
C LEU A 57 6.41 -4.56 4.32
N PHE A 58 7.00 -3.37 4.46
CA PHE A 58 7.01 -2.36 3.39
C PHE A 58 7.67 -2.89 2.13
N TYR A 59 8.90 -3.41 2.22
CA TYR A 59 9.62 -3.94 1.06
C TYR A 59 8.92 -5.17 0.48
N LEU A 60 8.41 -6.06 1.33
CA LEU A 60 7.63 -7.22 0.89
C LEU A 60 6.41 -6.78 0.10
N ASN A 61 5.54 -5.93 0.68
CA ASN A 61 4.33 -5.45 -0.01
C ASN A 61 4.65 -4.77 -1.34
N ARG A 62 5.68 -3.94 -1.34
CA ARG A 62 6.10 -3.18 -2.50
C ARG A 62 6.61 -4.17 -3.55
N TYR A 63 7.81 -4.71 -3.41
CA TYR A 63 8.45 -5.49 -4.47
C TYR A 63 7.71 -6.77 -4.85
N MET A 64 6.96 -7.40 -3.93
CA MET A 64 6.11 -8.55 -4.27
C MET A 64 5.03 -8.19 -5.28
N VAL A 65 4.43 -7.01 -5.20
CA VAL A 65 3.39 -6.58 -6.15
C VAL A 65 4.02 -6.22 -7.49
N LEU A 66 5.19 -5.59 -7.49
CA LEU A 66 5.92 -5.28 -8.72
C LEU A 66 6.33 -6.54 -9.48
N VAL A 67 7.05 -7.45 -8.80
CA VAL A 67 7.60 -8.67 -9.42
C VAL A 67 6.52 -9.72 -9.61
N GLY A 68 5.64 -9.88 -8.63
CA GLY A 68 4.60 -10.90 -8.63
C GLY A 68 3.59 -10.71 -9.76
N HIS A 69 3.36 -9.49 -10.22
CA HIS A 69 2.47 -9.23 -11.36
C HIS A 69 3.12 -9.45 -12.74
N ILE A 70 4.43 -9.72 -12.84
CA ILE A 70 5.09 -10.00 -14.13
C ILE A 70 4.48 -11.23 -14.84
N PRO A 71 4.30 -12.40 -14.19
CA PRO A 71 3.62 -13.53 -14.82
C PRO A 71 2.15 -13.24 -15.17
N VAL A 72 1.49 -12.36 -14.41
CA VAL A 72 0.11 -11.95 -14.69
C VAL A 72 0.05 -11.05 -15.93
N MET A 73 1.02 -10.15 -16.12
CA MET A 73 1.16 -9.39 -17.37
C MET A 73 1.34 -10.32 -18.57
N ILE A 74 2.14 -11.38 -18.42
CA ILE A 74 2.30 -12.41 -19.44
C ILE A 74 0.95 -13.08 -19.72
N GLU A 75 0.17 -13.46 -18.70
CA GLU A 75 -1.19 -14.00 -18.87
C GLU A 75 -2.09 -13.11 -19.74
N TYR A 76 -2.08 -11.80 -19.51
CA TYR A 76 -2.92 -10.85 -20.22
C TYR A 76 -2.44 -10.55 -21.64
N PHE A 77 -1.14 -10.49 -21.91
CA PHE A 77 -0.63 -9.97 -23.18
C PHE A 77 0.13 -11.00 -24.03
N TRP A 78 0.25 -12.25 -23.60
CA TRP A 78 0.93 -13.28 -24.38
C TRP A 78 0.12 -13.68 -25.62
N SER A 79 0.71 -13.55 -26.82
CA SER A 79 0.04 -13.96 -28.07
C SER A 79 0.14 -15.46 -28.29
N THR A 80 -1.00 -16.13 -28.45
CA THR A 80 -1.11 -17.59 -28.67
C THR A 80 -1.15 -17.96 -30.16
N SER A 81 -0.79 -17.03 -31.06
CA SER A 81 -1.00 -17.18 -32.51
C SER A 81 0.09 -18.02 -33.21
N ASN A 82 0.25 -19.29 -32.83
CA ASN A 82 0.72 -20.47 -33.59
C ASN A 82 1.48 -21.47 -32.68
N PRO A 83 1.08 -22.75 -32.61
CA PRO A 83 1.85 -23.78 -31.90
C PRO A 83 3.21 -24.13 -32.55
N ASP A 84 3.41 -23.79 -33.84
CA ASP A 84 4.62 -24.16 -34.59
C ASP A 84 5.64 -23.03 -34.79
N LYS A 85 5.50 -21.86 -34.15
CA LYS A 85 6.51 -20.80 -34.21
C LYS A 85 7.04 -20.41 -32.84
N LEU A 86 7.78 -21.36 -32.26
CA LEU A 86 8.88 -21.10 -31.35
C LEU A 86 10.06 -20.44 -32.11
N GLN A 87 9.83 -19.29 -32.76
CA GLN A 87 10.89 -18.53 -33.42
C GLN A 87 10.63 -17.04 -33.29
N MET A 88 11.49 -16.43 -32.46
CA MET A 88 12.03 -15.07 -32.60
C MET A 88 11.33 -13.90 -31.87
N SER A 89 11.68 -13.73 -30.59
CA SER A 89 12.35 -12.48 -30.17
C SER A 89 13.54 -12.82 -29.26
N VAL A 90 14.73 -12.77 -29.84
CA VAL A 90 16.02 -13.29 -29.30
C VAL A 90 16.39 -12.75 -27.91
N LEU A 91 15.83 -11.60 -27.52
CA LEU A 91 16.08 -11.03 -26.19
C LEU A 91 15.31 -11.72 -25.06
N ILE A 92 14.08 -12.17 -25.32
CA ILE A 92 13.16 -12.69 -24.28
C ILE A 92 13.36 -14.20 -24.07
N THR A 93 13.69 -14.94 -25.13
CA THR A 93 14.01 -16.39 -25.03
C THR A 93 15.22 -16.64 -24.14
N SER A 94 16.18 -15.70 -24.12
CA SER A 94 17.36 -15.79 -23.25
C SER A 94 17.00 -15.69 -21.76
N ILE A 95 15.99 -14.90 -21.38
CA ILE A 95 15.50 -14.79 -20.00
C ILE A 95 14.60 -15.99 -19.64
N ALA A 96 13.77 -16.44 -20.58
CA ALA A 96 12.92 -17.63 -20.41
C ALA A 96 13.72 -18.94 -20.32
N LEU A 97 14.92 -19.02 -20.93
CA LEU A 97 15.83 -20.15 -20.78
C LEU A 97 16.55 -20.17 -19.43
N ILE A 98 16.83 -19.00 -18.83
CA ILE A 98 17.42 -18.91 -17.48
C ILE A 98 16.40 -19.32 -16.41
N LEU A 99 15.09 -19.13 -16.66
CA LEU A 99 13.99 -19.55 -15.80
C LEU A 99 13.25 -20.76 -16.39
N HIS A 100 13.86 -21.94 -16.25
CA HIS A 100 13.34 -23.25 -16.68
C HIS A 100 11.81 -23.41 -16.52
N ASN A 101 11.10 -23.80 -17.59
CA ASN A 101 9.71 -24.31 -17.64
C ASN A 101 8.52 -23.34 -17.46
N ILE A 102 8.43 -22.26 -18.23
CA ILE A 102 7.13 -21.57 -18.42
C ILE A 102 6.43 -22.15 -19.66
N ASP A 103 5.74 -23.28 -19.49
CA ASP A 103 4.65 -23.70 -20.38
C ASP A 103 3.42 -22.85 -19.99
N PRO A 104 2.99 -21.85 -20.80
CA PRO A 104 1.92 -20.93 -20.44
C PRO A 104 0.55 -21.59 -20.61
N ARG A 105 0.26 -22.61 -19.80
CA ARG A 105 -1.11 -23.11 -19.67
C ARG A 105 -1.91 -22.05 -18.94
N CYS A 106 -2.84 -21.42 -19.65
CA CYS A 106 -3.87 -20.50 -19.16
C CYS A 106 -4.36 -20.80 -17.74
N ASP A 107 -4.72 -22.06 -17.47
CA ASP A 107 -5.22 -22.53 -16.18
C ASP A 107 -4.23 -22.35 -15.00
N ARG A 108 -2.93 -22.55 -15.25
CA ARG A 108 -1.88 -22.38 -14.23
C ARG A 108 -1.62 -20.91 -13.92
N LEU A 109 -1.60 -20.04 -14.94
CA LEU A 109 -1.39 -18.60 -14.73
C LEU A 109 -2.57 -17.98 -13.98
N GLN A 110 -3.80 -18.36 -14.34
CA GLN A 110 -5.00 -17.89 -13.63
C GLN A 110 -5.00 -18.34 -12.16
N THR A 111 -4.54 -19.57 -11.88
CA THR A 111 -4.40 -20.09 -10.51
C THR A 111 -3.31 -19.34 -9.75
N TYR A 112 -2.18 -19.04 -10.39
CA TYR A 112 -1.12 -18.20 -9.82
C TYR A 112 -1.64 -16.80 -9.47
N HIS A 113 -2.41 -16.16 -10.36
CA HIS A 113 -2.99 -14.83 -10.10
C HIS A 113 -3.89 -14.85 -8.86
N GLN A 114 -4.69 -15.91 -8.65
CA GLN A 114 -5.51 -16.07 -7.45
C GLN A 114 -4.66 -16.19 -6.18
N TYR A 115 -3.61 -17.02 -6.20
CA TYR A 115 -2.71 -17.16 -5.05
C TYR A 115 -1.96 -15.86 -4.76
N LEU A 116 -1.45 -15.19 -5.79
CA LEU A 116 -0.79 -13.90 -5.66
C LEU A 116 -1.73 -12.87 -5.00
N ALA A 117 -2.98 -12.77 -5.45
CA ALA A 117 -3.97 -11.88 -4.86
C ALA A 117 -4.18 -12.16 -3.36
N VAL A 118 -4.28 -13.44 -2.97
CA VAL A 118 -4.41 -13.83 -1.55
C VAL A 118 -3.19 -13.40 -0.74
N VAL A 119 -1.98 -13.63 -1.24
CA VAL A 119 -0.74 -13.25 -0.54
C VAL A 119 -0.62 -11.73 -0.42
N ILE A 120 -0.91 -10.96 -1.48
CA ILE A 120 -0.91 -9.49 -1.44
C ILE A 120 -1.87 -8.99 -0.37
N GLN A 121 -3.11 -9.48 -0.37
CA GLN A 121 -4.13 -9.03 0.57
C GLN A 121 -3.79 -9.43 2.01
N PHE A 122 -3.16 -10.57 2.24
CA PHE A 122 -2.66 -10.96 3.55
C PHE A 122 -1.58 -9.99 4.06
N VAL A 123 -0.60 -9.64 3.21
CA VAL A 123 0.46 -8.69 3.59
C VAL A 123 -0.13 -7.31 3.88
N VAL A 124 -1.05 -6.82 3.04
CA VAL A 124 -1.75 -5.54 3.26
C VAL A 124 -2.53 -5.59 4.58
N ALA A 125 -3.27 -6.66 4.85
CA ALA A 125 -4.00 -6.84 6.10
C ALA A 125 -3.06 -6.77 7.32
N CYS A 126 -1.92 -7.46 7.29
CA CYS A 126 -0.93 -7.37 8.37
C CYS A 126 -0.46 -5.93 8.61
N MET A 127 -0.17 -5.18 7.53
CA MET A 127 0.23 -3.77 7.63
C MET A 127 -0.88 -2.89 8.23
N LEU A 128 -2.13 -3.12 7.82
CA LEU A 128 -3.30 -2.40 8.33
C LEU A 128 -3.56 -2.70 9.81
N ILE A 129 -3.45 -3.96 10.23
CA ILE A 129 -3.63 -4.38 11.63
C ILE A 129 -2.57 -3.73 12.51
N MET A 130 -1.29 -3.76 12.12
CA MET A 130 -0.22 -3.10 12.86
C MET A 130 -0.49 -1.59 13.00
N ARG A 131 -0.93 -0.95 11.91
CA ARG A 131 -1.27 0.49 11.94
C ARG A 131 -2.45 0.75 12.89
N MET A 132 -3.52 -0.04 12.82
CA MET A 132 -4.67 0.14 13.71
C MET A 132 -4.31 -0.08 15.17
N TYR A 133 -3.48 -1.08 15.46
CA TYR A 133 -2.95 -1.34 16.79
C TYR A 133 -2.14 -0.15 17.32
N ALA A 134 -1.27 0.43 16.49
CA ALA A 134 -0.49 1.62 16.85
C ALA A 134 -1.38 2.86 17.04
N LEU A 135 -2.33 3.11 16.12
CA LEU A 135 -3.22 4.28 16.14
C LEU A 135 -4.11 4.32 17.39
N TYR A 136 -4.54 3.16 17.88
CA TYR A 136 -5.34 3.02 19.10
C TYR A 136 -4.49 2.78 20.35
N GLY A 137 -3.25 3.26 20.36
CA GLY A 137 -2.39 3.27 21.55
C GLY A 137 -2.07 1.87 22.08
N ARG A 138 -1.87 0.90 21.18
CA ARG A 138 -1.56 -0.51 21.51
C ARG A 138 -2.65 -1.23 22.29
N SER A 139 -3.91 -0.86 22.08
CA SER A 139 -5.06 -1.54 22.67
C SER A 139 -5.17 -2.99 22.19
N ARG A 140 -5.03 -3.95 23.11
CA ARG A 140 -5.17 -5.40 22.82
C ARG A 140 -6.59 -5.76 22.35
N PHE A 141 -7.59 -4.99 22.75
CA PHE A 141 -8.97 -5.18 22.30
C PHE A 141 -9.11 -4.93 20.79
N VAL A 142 -8.51 -3.84 20.31
CA VAL A 142 -8.51 -3.51 18.87
C VAL A 142 -7.76 -4.58 18.09
N LEU A 143 -6.61 -5.04 18.60
CA LEU A 143 -5.87 -6.13 17.97
C LEU A 143 -6.70 -7.42 17.89
N ALA A 144 -7.34 -7.82 18.99
CA ALA A 144 -8.18 -9.01 19.04
C ALA A 144 -9.36 -8.92 18.06
N LEU A 145 -10.04 -7.76 17.99
CA LEU A 145 -11.11 -7.50 17.03
C LEU A 145 -10.63 -7.76 15.59
N TYR A 146 -9.51 -7.16 15.19
CA TYR A 146 -9.00 -7.33 13.83
C TYR A 146 -8.53 -8.75 13.53
N ILE A 147 -7.87 -9.43 14.47
CA ILE A 147 -7.48 -10.84 14.32
C ILE A 147 -8.73 -11.72 14.12
N CYS A 148 -9.78 -11.52 14.91
CA CYS A 148 -11.04 -12.27 14.78
C CYS A 148 -11.71 -12.03 13.42
N VAL A 149 -11.79 -10.78 12.96
CA VAL A 149 -12.37 -10.43 11.66
C VAL A 149 -11.55 -11.05 10.52
N THR A 150 -10.22 -10.94 10.56
CA THR A 150 -9.35 -11.54 9.54
C THR A 150 -9.42 -13.08 9.56
N ALA A 151 -9.51 -13.71 10.72
CA ALA A 151 -9.67 -15.16 10.83
C ALA A 151 -11.02 -15.62 10.22
N ALA A 152 -12.11 -14.91 10.50
CA ALA A 152 -13.42 -15.19 9.92
C ALA A 152 -13.40 -15.01 8.38
N ALA A 153 -12.84 -13.91 7.88
CA ALA A 153 -12.68 -13.68 6.46
C ALA A 153 -11.78 -14.73 5.79
N GLY A 154 -10.71 -15.13 6.46
CA GLY A 154 -9.81 -16.20 6.03
C GLY A 154 -10.51 -17.57 5.95
N ALA A 155 -11.38 -17.89 6.89
CA ALA A 155 -12.19 -19.10 6.86
C ALA A 155 -13.16 -19.11 5.66
N ILE A 156 -13.82 -17.97 5.39
CA ILE A 156 -14.68 -17.80 4.21
C ILE A 156 -13.87 -17.95 2.92
N ALA A 157 -12.67 -17.36 2.86
CA ALA A 157 -11.78 -17.48 1.70
C ALA A 157 -11.31 -18.93 1.47
N CYS A 158 -10.92 -19.64 2.54
CA CYS A 158 -10.56 -21.06 2.46
C CYS A 158 -11.73 -21.91 1.95
N TRP A 159 -12.92 -21.69 2.49
CA TRP A 159 -14.14 -22.34 2.00
C TRP A 159 -14.40 -22.02 0.53
N ALA A 160 -14.24 -20.76 0.11
CA ALA A 160 -14.46 -20.33 -1.27
C ALA A 160 -13.52 -21.02 -2.27
N ILE A 161 -12.25 -21.18 -1.90
CA ILE A 161 -11.21 -21.82 -2.74
C ILE A 161 -11.38 -23.34 -2.77
N ILE A 162 -11.57 -23.98 -1.61
CA ILE A 162 -11.52 -25.45 -1.49
C ILE A 162 -12.78 -26.12 -2.01
N GLY A 163 -13.97 -25.61 -1.65
CA GLY A 163 -15.20 -26.38 -1.89
C GLY A 163 -15.75 -26.31 -3.32
N GLY A 164 -15.00 -25.76 -4.28
CA GLY A 164 -15.45 -25.58 -5.67
C GLY A 164 -15.50 -26.90 -6.44
N ARG A 165 -16.65 -27.25 -7.02
CA ARG A 165 -16.71 -28.34 -8.02
C ARG A 165 -15.93 -27.92 -9.27
N LYS A 166 -15.19 -28.84 -9.90
CA LYS A 166 -14.51 -28.59 -11.18
C LYS A 166 -15.57 -28.41 -12.28
N THR A 167 -15.93 -27.18 -12.59
CA THR A 167 -16.77 -26.85 -13.75
C THR A 167 -15.91 -26.81 -15.02
N LYS A 168 -16.43 -27.29 -16.15
CA LYS A 168 -15.77 -27.12 -17.45
C LYS A 168 -15.58 -25.63 -17.71
N LYS A 169 -14.34 -25.22 -18.00
CA LYS A 169 -14.01 -23.85 -18.38
C LYS A 169 -14.31 -23.69 -19.87
N HIS A 170 -15.01 -22.63 -20.24
CA HIS A 170 -15.08 -22.23 -21.64
C HIS A 170 -13.85 -21.37 -21.91
N GLU A 171 -12.89 -21.98 -22.60
CA GLU A 171 -11.73 -21.31 -23.17
C GLU A 171 -12.15 -20.76 -24.54
N VAL A 172 -11.89 -19.49 -24.77
CA VAL A 172 -12.13 -18.82 -26.05
C VAL A 172 -10.77 -18.48 -26.63
N ASP A 173 -10.51 -18.94 -27.85
CA ASP A 173 -9.26 -18.62 -28.54
C ASP A 173 -9.26 -17.14 -28.91
N VAL A 174 -8.39 -16.40 -28.24
CA VAL A 174 -8.12 -14.99 -28.52
C VAL A 174 -6.69 -14.81 -29.04
N PRO A 175 -6.48 -13.91 -30.01
CA PRO A 175 -5.15 -13.72 -30.62
C PRO A 175 -4.08 -13.27 -29.62
N ILE A 176 -4.50 -12.61 -28.53
CA ILE A 176 -3.64 -12.05 -27.49
C ILE A 176 -4.25 -12.36 -26.11
N GLY A 177 -3.45 -12.94 -25.24
CA GLY A 177 -3.77 -13.21 -23.85
C GLY A 177 -4.55 -14.50 -23.61
N CYS A 178 -4.91 -14.68 -22.35
CA CYS A 178 -5.72 -15.79 -21.89
C CYS A 178 -7.10 -15.30 -21.42
N ALA A 179 -8.16 -15.62 -22.16
CA ALA A 179 -9.53 -15.28 -21.78
C ALA A 179 -10.28 -16.50 -21.26
N VAL A 180 -10.33 -16.64 -19.93
CA VAL A 180 -11.09 -17.72 -19.27
C VAL A 180 -12.34 -17.16 -18.62
N SER A 181 -13.50 -17.67 -19.04
CA SER A 181 -14.77 -17.33 -18.41
C SER A 181 -14.83 -17.84 -16.96
N VAL A 182 -15.33 -17.01 -16.04
CA VAL A 182 -15.56 -17.38 -14.65
C VAL A 182 -17.03 -17.77 -14.48
N ALA A 183 -17.28 -19.04 -14.18
CA ALA A 183 -18.61 -19.57 -13.88
C ALA A 183 -19.27 -18.84 -12.69
N ARG A 184 -20.60 -18.67 -12.75
CA ARG A 184 -21.36 -17.87 -11.77
C ARG A 184 -21.20 -18.40 -10.34
N ASP A 185 -21.22 -19.72 -10.16
CA ASP A 185 -21.08 -20.35 -8.84
C ASP A 185 -19.71 -20.06 -8.21
N ARG A 186 -18.65 -20.05 -9.02
CA ARG A 186 -17.30 -19.71 -8.56
C ARG A 186 -17.19 -18.22 -8.24
N ALA A 187 -17.78 -17.37 -9.08
CA ALA A 187 -17.78 -15.92 -8.86
C ALA A 187 -18.50 -15.52 -7.57
N ILE A 188 -19.64 -16.16 -7.23
CA ILE A 188 -20.37 -15.90 -5.97
C ILE A 188 -19.50 -16.23 -4.74
N ARG A 189 -18.72 -17.31 -4.80
CA ARG A 189 -17.83 -17.70 -3.70
C ARG A 189 -16.66 -16.75 -3.54
N PHE A 190 -16.07 -16.31 -4.66
CA PHE A 190 -15.07 -15.25 -4.62
C PHE A 190 -15.68 -13.94 -4.11
N ALA A 191 -16.88 -13.57 -4.55
CA ALA A 191 -17.58 -12.41 -4.01
C ALA A 191 -17.74 -12.50 -2.49
N ALA A 192 -18.08 -13.67 -1.94
CA ALA A 192 -18.19 -13.88 -0.50
C ALA A 192 -16.84 -13.68 0.22
N ALA A 193 -15.75 -14.21 -0.32
CA ALA A 193 -14.40 -14.01 0.21
C ALA A 193 -13.98 -12.52 0.18
N TRP A 194 -14.17 -11.85 -0.95
CA TRP A 194 -13.89 -10.42 -1.12
C TRP A 194 -14.82 -9.54 -0.27
N SER A 195 -16.04 -9.98 0.02
CA SER A 195 -16.96 -9.27 0.94
C SER A 195 -16.43 -9.29 2.36
N GLY A 196 -15.84 -10.41 2.82
CA GLY A 196 -15.16 -10.47 4.11
C GLY A 196 -14.00 -9.47 4.21
N MET A 197 -13.25 -9.30 3.11
CA MET A 197 -12.18 -8.32 3.00
C MET A 197 -12.70 -6.87 2.98
N LEU A 198 -13.80 -6.61 2.27
CA LEU A 198 -14.46 -5.32 2.26
C LEU A 198 -14.95 -4.92 3.66
N ILE A 199 -15.48 -5.87 4.45
CA ILE A 199 -15.86 -5.62 5.85
C ILE A 199 -14.64 -5.20 6.67
N PHE A 200 -13.52 -5.91 6.51
CA PHE A 200 -12.26 -5.56 7.16
C PHE A 200 -11.82 -4.13 6.79
N ASP A 201 -11.80 -3.77 5.51
CA ASP A 201 -11.40 -2.43 5.06
C ASP A 201 -12.36 -1.33 5.53
N SER A 202 -13.66 -1.64 5.58
CA SER A 202 -14.68 -0.70 6.08
C SER A 202 -14.47 -0.40 7.56
N LEU A 203 -14.08 -1.41 8.35
CA LEU A 203 -13.70 -1.21 9.75
C LEU A 203 -12.43 -0.35 9.88
N VAL A 204 -11.39 -0.64 9.09
CA VAL A 204 -10.15 0.15 9.06
C VAL A 204 -10.46 1.62 8.72
N PHE A 205 -11.21 1.85 7.64
CA PHE A 205 -11.59 3.19 7.21
C PHE A 205 -12.44 3.90 8.27
N GLY A 206 -13.49 3.24 8.79
CA GLY A 206 -14.40 3.80 9.78
C GLY A 206 -13.71 4.18 11.08
N MET A 207 -12.86 3.30 11.62
CA MET A 207 -12.10 3.57 12.84
C MET A 207 -11.08 4.71 12.63
N THR A 208 -10.37 4.71 11.51
CA THR A 208 -9.43 5.79 11.20
C THR A 208 -10.13 7.12 11.03
N LEU A 209 -11.24 7.14 10.30
CA LEU A 209 -12.04 8.34 10.07
C LEU A 209 -12.61 8.86 11.39
N TYR A 210 -13.16 7.99 12.23
CA TYR A 210 -13.64 8.36 13.56
C TYR A 210 -12.54 9.06 14.36
N LYS A 211 -11.34 8.45 14.42
CA LYS A 211 -10.23 9.05 15.17
C LYS A 211 -9.82 10.41 14.59
N SER A 212 -9.70 10.51 13.27
CA SER A 212 -9.38 11.76 12.55
C SER A 212 -10.39 12.87 12.84
N LEU A 213 -11.69 12.54 12.87
CA LEU A 213 -12.74 13.53 13.09
C LEU A 213 -12.89 13.96 14.57
N THR A 214 -12.49 13.11 15.51
CA THR A 214 -12.55 13.40 16.97
C THR A 214 -11.40 14.28 17.48
N LEU A 215 -10.31 14.41 16.73
CA LEU A 215 -9.18 15.23 17.14
C LEU A 215 -9.54 16.74 17.06
N PRO A 216 -9.12 17.56 18.06
CA PRO A 216 -9.43 18.99 18.08
C PRO A 216 -8.96 19.69 16.80
N ARG A 217 -9.89 20.35 16.10
CA ARG A 217 -9.60 21.07 14.86
C ARG A 217 -9.19 22.50 15.16
N LEU A 218 -8.15 22.96 14.47
CA LEU A 218 -7.88 24.39 14.37
C LEU A 218 -9.00 25.02 13.51
N ARG A 219 -9.55 26.16 13.96
CA ARG A 219 -10.55 26.92 13.20
C ARG A 219 -9.99 27.24 11.80
N GLY A 220 -10.75 26.96 10.75
CA GLY A 220 -10.42 27.30 9.36
C GLY A 220 -9.73 26.22 8.52
N VAL A 221 -9.55 24.98 9.02
CA VAL A 221 -8.94 23.89 8.24
C VAL A 221 -9.98 23.08 7.47
N ASN A 222 -9.79 22.94 6.15
CA ASN A 222 -10.67 22.16 5.26
C ASN A 222 -10.66 20.66 5.60
N LEU A 223 -11.81 19.99 5.43
CA LEU A 223 -11.97 18.55 5.69
C LEU A 223 -10.99 17.69 4.88
N ILE A 224 -10.84 17.95 3.58
CA ILE A 224 -9.90 17.20 2.72
C ILE A 224 -8.46 17.33 3.23
N SER A 225 -8.07 18.52 3.71
CA SER A 225 -6.73 18.73 4.29
C SER A 225 -6.53 17.88 5.55
N VAL A 226 -7.57 17.74 6.39
CA VAL A 226 -7.54 16.84 7.56
C VAL A 226 -7.42 15.37 7.13
N LEU A 227 -8.23 14.94 6.17
CA LEU A 227 -8.23 13.54 5.72
C LEU A 227 -6.93 13.15 5.00
N LEU A 228 -6.32 14.08 4.26
CA LEU A 228 -5.00 13.91 3.64
C LEU A 228 -3.89 13.89 4.70
N ARG A 229 -3.96 14.80 5.68
CA ARG A 229 -2.99 14.90 6.78
C ARG A 229 -2.98 13.64 7.65
N ASP A 230 -4.16 13.10 7.96
CA ASP A 230 -4.29 11.91 8.83
C ASP A 230 -4.19 10.59 8.04
N GLY A 231 -4.13 10.68 6.71
CA GLY A 231 -4.01 9.53 5.82
C GLY A 231 -5.22 8.59 5.85
N SER A 232 -6.41 9.11 6.16
CA SER A 232 -7.68 8.37 6.10
C SER A 232 -8.19 8.22 4.66
N MET A 233 -7.85 9.16 3.76
CA MET A 233 -8.17 9.05 2.32
C MET A 233 -7.60 7.79 1.68
N TYR A 234 -6.39 7.37 2.08
CA TYR A 234 -5.76 6.14 1.56
C TYR A 234 -6.68 4.92 1.78
N PHE A 235 -7.26 4.81 2.98
CA PHE A 235 -8.16 3.71 3.30
C PHE A 235 -9.53 3.82 2.62
N GLY A 236 -10.03 5.04 2.42
CA GLY A 236 -11.25 5.27 1.65
C GLY A 236 -11.11 4.78 0.21
N ILE A 237 -9.97 5.06 -0.44
CA ILE A 237 -9.67 4.59 -1.79
C ILE A 237 -9.59 3.05 -1.85
N ILE A 238 -8.94 2.42 -0.87
CA ILE A 238 -8.88 0.94 -0.77
C ILE A 238 -10.29 0.35 -0.63
N MET A 239 -11.09 0.86 0.30
CA MET A 239 -12.46 0.39 0.55
C MET A 239 -13.34 0.53 -0.70
N VAL A 240 -13.29 1.68 -1.40
CA VAL A 240 -14.05 1.89 -2.63
C VAL A 240 -13.59 0.92 -3.72
N SER A 241 -12.28 0.72 -3.88
CA SER A 241 -11.75 -0.22 -4.86
C SER A 241 -12.20 -1.66 -4.58
N ASN A 242 -12.13 -2.11 -3.31
CA ASN A 242 -12.62 -3.42 -2.90
C ASN A 242 -14.13 -3.58 -3.08
N PHE A 243 -14.91 -2.53 -2.81
CA PHE A 243 -16.35 -2.52 -3.07
C PHE A 243 -16.66 -2.69 -4.55
N THR A 244 -15.97 -1.94 -5.42
CA THR A 244 -16.09 -2.11 -6.87
C THR A 244 -15.72 -3.53 -7.29
N ASN A 245 -14.66 -4.12 -6.73
CA ASN A 245 -14.27 -5.50 -7.05
C ASN A 245 -15.35 -6.52 -6.69
N VAL A 246 -15.95 -6.44 -5.49
CA VAL A 246 -17.09 -7.28 -5.09
C VAL A 246 -18.25 -7.12 -6.08
N LEU A 247 -18.56 -5.88 -6.49
CA LEU A 247 -19.61 -5.61 -7.47
C LEU A 247 -19.32 -6.29 -8.81
N THR A 248 -18.06 -6.30 -9.28
CA THR A 248 -17.70 -6.99 -10.51
C THR A 248 -17.93 -8.50 -10.44
N PHE A 249 -17.70 -9.15 -9.28
CA PHE A 249 -18.00 -10.57 -9.13
C PHE A 249 -19.50 -10.88 -9.12
N LEU A 250 -20.32 -9.99 -8.54
CA LEU A 250 -21.77 -10.21 -8.41
C LEU A 250 -22.55 -9.85 -9.68
N LEU A 251 -22.20 -8.73 -10.32
CA LEU A 251 -22.93 -8.18 -11.47
C LEU A 251 -22.22 -8.42 -12.81
N GLY A 252 -20.94 -8.81 -12.79
CA GLY A 252 -20.16 -9.03 -13.99
C GLY A 252 -20.66 -10.18 -14.85
N GLY A 253 -20.46 -10.04 -16.15
CA GLY A 253 -20.62 -11.10 -17.14
C GLY A 253 -19.52 -12.17 -17.00
N PRO A 254 -19.60 -13.26 -17.77
CA PRO A 254 -18.65 -14.38 -17.68
C PRO A 254 -17.18 -13.95 -17.80
N PHE A 255 -16.87 -12.93 -18.59
CA PHE A 255 -15.51 -12.42 -18.82
C PHE A 255 -15.14 -11.17 -18.00
N THR A 256 -16.10 -10.53 -17.32
CA THR A 256 -15.85 -9.32 -16.50
C THR A 256 -15.93 -9.56 -14.99
N ARG A 257 -16.26 -10.77 -14.56
CA ARG A 257 -16.25 -11.16 -13.15
C ARG A 257 -14.83 -11.09 -12.57
N GLY A 258 -14.64 -10.25 -11.57
CA GLY A 258 -13.35 -10.07 -10.92
C GLY A 258 -12.35 -9.23 -11.73
N VAL A 259 -12.79 -8.56 -12.79
CA VAL A 259 -11.92 -7.73 -13.65
C VAL A 259 -11.17 -6.64 -12.88
N ALA A 260 -11.74 -6.17 -11.77
CA ALA A 260 -11.13 -5.15 -10.92
C ALA A 260 -10.09 -5.72 -9.93
N THR A 261 -9.94 -7.05 -9.82
CA THR A 261 -9.08 -7.66 -8.79
C THR A 261 -7.62 -7.21 -8.90
N THR A 262 -7.04 -7.19 -10.10
CA THR A 262 -5.68 -6.70 -10.34
C THR A 262 -5.54 -5.24 -9.91
N PHE A 263 -6.48 -4.40 -10.33
CA PHE A 263 -6.51 -2.99 -9.98
C PHE A 263 -6.59 -2.78 -8.47
N THR A 264 -7.45 -3.52 -7.79
CA THR A 264 -7.63 -3.46 -6.34
C THR A 264 -6.38 -3.90 -5.58
N ASN A 265 -5.69 -4.96 -6.02
CA ASN A 265 -4.42 -5.39 -5.43
C ASN A 265 -3.34 -4.33 -5.58
N VAL A 266 -3.20 -3.75 -6.78
CA VAL A 266 -2.24 -2.67 -7.06
C VAL A 266 -2.55 -1.44 -6.21
N ILE A 267 -3.79 -0.96 -6.22
CA ILE A 267 -4.19 0.21 -5.44
C ILE A 267 -3.98 0.00 -3.94
N SER A 268 -4.32 -1.18 -3.42
CA SER A 268 -4.09 -1.51 -2.00
C SER A 268 -2.61 -1.40 -1.63
N SER A 269 -1.73 -1.95 -2.46
CA SER A 269 -0.28 -1.89 -2.25
C SER A 269 0.28 -0.46 -2.41
N VAL A 270 -0.17 0.30 -3.39
CA VAL A 270 0.27 1.67 -3.62
C VAL A 270 -0.17 2.59 -2.48
N MET A 271 -1.44 2.52 -2.07
CA MET A 271 -1.98 3.32 -0.97
C MET A 271 -1.27 3.03 0.35
N ILE A 272 -1.01 1.76 0.68
CA ILE A 272 -0.29 1.40 1.90
C ILE A 272 1.19 1.83 1.86
N SER A 273 1.85 1.71 0.70
CA SER A 273 3.24 2.13 0.52
C SER A 273 3.40 3.65 0.67
N ARG A 274 2.52 4.43 0.01
CA ARG A 274 2.51 5.90 0.13
C ARG A 274 2.31 6.36 1.56
N LEU A 275 1.38 5.73 2.26
CA LEU A 275 1.15 6.01 3.66
C LEU A 275 2.40 5.77 4.51
N MET A 276 3.06 4.62 4.36
CA MET A 276 4.27 4.29 5.11
C MET A 276 5.42 5.26 4.81
N LEU A 277 5.56 5.69 3.56
CA LEU A 277 6.51 6.72 3.16
C LEU A 277 6.19 8.08 3.79
N ASN A 278 4.91 8.49 3.81
CA ASN A 278 4.48 9.76 4.38
C ASN A 278 4.69 9.82 5.90
N LEU A 279 4.53 8.70 6.60
CA LEU A 279 4.78 8.63 8.05
C LEU A 279 6.26 8.81 8.44
N ARG A 280 7.19 8.55 7.51
CA ARG A 280 8.63 8.74 7.71
C ARG A 280 9.16 10.05 7.15
N HIS A 281 8.29 11.01 6.87
CA HIS A 281 8.72 12.29 6.35
C HIS A 281 9.58 13.04 7.41
N PRO A 282 10.77 13.56 7.07
CA PRO A 282 11.68 14.17 8.04
C PRO A 282 11.09 15.40 8.76
N SER A 283 10.13 16.10 8.15
CA SER A 283 9.39 17.20 8.81
C SER A 283 8.55 16.78 10.02
N LEU A 284 8.31 15.47 10.22
CA LEU A 284 7.64 14.92 11.40
C LEU A 284 8.59 14.69 12.57
N VAL A 285 9.91 14.68 12.31
CA VAL A 285 10.95 14.63 13.35
C VAL A 285 11.18 16.07 13.81
N PRO A 286 10.96 16.40 15.09
CA PRO A 286 11.31 17.71 15.60
C PRO A 286 12.81 17.94 15.35
N HIS A 287 13.16 18.91 14.51
CA HIS A 287 14.46 19.52 14.63
C HIS A 287 14.50 20.14 16.02
N GLU A 288 15.27 19.55 16.94
CA GLU A 288 15.90 20.36 17.98
C GLU A 288 16.65 21.45 17.23
N LYS A 289 16.07 22.65 17.21
CA LYS A 289 16.89 23.84 16.99
C LYS A 289 17.94 23.78 18.08
N CYS A 290 19.19 23.59 17.68
CA CYS A 290 20.29 23.76 18.60
C CYS A 290 20.34 25.26 18.92
N ASP A 291 19.63 25.66 19.98
CA ASP A 291 19.62 27.05 20.47
C ASP A 291 20.99 27.45 21.07
N THR A 292 21.96 26.52 21.08
CA THR A 292 23.34 26.73 21.50
C THR A 292 24.34 26.00 20.60
N CYS A 293 24.27 26.19 19.27
CA CYS A 293 25.50 26.01 18.49
C CYS A 293 26.44 27.17 18.86
N PRO A 294 27.68 26.92 19.34
CA PRO A 294 28.69 27.97 19.30
C PRO A 294 28.80 28.39 17.84
N THR A 295 28.68 29.68 17.58
CA THR A 295 28.96 30.28 16.29
C THR A 295 30.32 29.79 15.84
N ARG A 296 30.34 28.80 14.95
CA ARG A 296 31.52 28.45 14.19
C ARG A 296 31.71 29.62 13.25
N THR A 297 32.62 30.51 13.63
CA THR A 297 33.19 31.50 12.73
C THR A 297 33.79 30.73 11.56
N ASP A 298 33.07 30.67 10.44
CA ASP A 298 33.68 30.32 9.17
C ASP A 298 34.68 31.44 8.82
N PRO A 299 35.97 31.14 8.56
CA PRO A 299 37.00 32.16 8.35
C PRO A 299 36.90 32.95 7.02
N THR A 300 35.78 32.89 6.29
CA THR A 300 35.74 33.26 4.87
C THR A 300 34.87 34.45 4.49
N SER A 301 34.30 35.22 5.44
CA SER A 301 33.54 36.44 5.10
C SER A 301 34.31 37.75 5.31
N LEU A 302 35.63 37.70 5.50
CA LEU A 302 36.49 38.87 5.75
C LEU A 302 36.82 39.69 4.49
N TYR A 303 35.94 39.80 3.49
CA TYR A 303 36.17 40.68 2.31
C TYR A 303 34.85 41.10 1.63
N PHE A 304 33.98 41.82 2.35
CA PHE A 304 32.91 42.71 1.85
C PHE A 304 32.02 42.93 3.09
N GLU A 305 31.96 44.08 3.76
CA GLU A 305 31.56 45.36 3.22
C GLU A 305 31.99 46.44 4.24
N HIS A 306 33.07 47.14 3.92
CA HIS A 306 33.40 48.40 4.58
C HIS A 306 32.72 49.50 3.78
N ASN A 307 31.57 49.99 4.27
CA ASN A 307 31.03 51.36 4.12
C ASN A 307 29.50 51.36 4.09
N LEU A 308 28.87 51.48 5.26
CA LEU A 308 27.87 52.52 5.49
C LEU A 308 27.65 52.73 7.00
N THR A 309 28.54 53.48 7.64
CA THR A 309 28.22 54.18 8.89
C THR A 309 27.24 55.31 8.57
N SER A 310 26.06 55.31 9.20
CA SER A 310 25.67 56.35 10.17
C SER A 310 24.15 56.36 10.45
N GLN A 311 23.83 56.22 11.74
CA GLN A 311 22.70 56.83 12.47
C GLN A 311 21.28 56.22 12.43
N ILE A 312 20.77 56.02 13.66
CA ILE A 312 19.39 56.14 14.23
C ILE A 312 19.07 54.87 15.07
N SER A 313 19.40 54.86 16.37
CA SER A 313 18.60 55.24 17.56
C SER A 313 17.30 54.46 17.78
N ASP A 314 17.26 53.82 18.95
CA ASP A 314 16.13 53.43 19.82
C ASP A 314 14.90 52.72 19.24
N GLY A 315 14.58 51.57 19.85
CA GLY A 315 13.34 50.86 19.60
C GLY A 315 13.22 49.57 20.39
N ASP A 316 12.74 49.70 21.62
CA ASP A 316 12.24 48.65 22.51
C ASP A 316 11.31 47.66 21.78
N ALA A 317 11.56 46.36 21.89
CA ALA A 317 10.66 45.32 21.38
C ALA A 317 10.75 44.05 22.24
N THR A 318 10.00 44.07 23.33
CA THR A 318 9.58 42.88 24.08
C THR A 318 8.73 41.97 23.19
N VAL A 319 9.33 40.89 22.67
CA VAL A 319 8.58 39.83 21.97
C VAL A 319 8.16 38.76 22.97
N SER A 320 6.92 38.88 23.44
CA SER A 320 6.17 37.84 24.14
C SER A 320 5.97 36.62 23.21
N SER A 321 6.68 35.53 23.48
CA SER A 321 6.45 34.25 22.80
C SER A 321 5.30 33.50 23.48
N GLN A 322 4.09 33.76 23.01
CA GLN A 322 2.88 33.03 23.41
C GLN A 322 2.99 31.56 22.99
N GLY A 323 3.00 30.67 24.00
CA GLY A 323 3.18 29.23 23.82
C GLY A 323 2.12 28.58 22.94
N ARG A 324 2.56 27.82 21.92
CA ARG A 324 1.72 26.89 21.16
C ARG A 324 1.56 25.57 21.95
N PRO A 325 0.35 25.02 22.10
CA PRO A 325 0.19 23.73 22.76
C PRO A 325 0.78 22.60 21.91
N ARG A 326 1.77 21.91 22.48
CA ARG A 326 2.20 20.54 22.15
C ARG A 326 1.05 19.57 22.41
N ALA A 327 0.31 19.15 21.40
CA ALA A 327 -0.55 17.97 21.50
C ALA A 327 -0.91 17.48 20.10
N GLY A 328 -0.32 16.38 19.64
CA GLY A 328 -0.76 15.75 18.40
C GLY A 328 0.22 14.80 17.72
N TYR A 329 1.50 14.78 18.09
CA TYR A 329 2.49 14.02 17.33
C TYR A 329 3.31 13.03 18.18
N GLU A 330 3.21 13.10 19.51
CA GLU A 330 3.98 12.23 20.42
C GLU A 330 3.64 10.74 20.31
N TYR A 331 2.45 10.40 19.80
CA TYR A 331 2.05 9.00 19.62
C TYR A 331 2.61 8.36 18.34
N LEU A 332 2.95 9.14 17.30
CA LEU A 332 3.53 8.62 16.06
C LEU A 332 5.07 8.59 16.10
N ALA A 333 5.70 9.49 16.86
CA ALA A 333 7.16 9.59 16.94
C ALA A 333 7.81 8.59 17.93
N ARG A 334 7.03 7.99 18.84
CA ARG A 334 7.56 7.10 19.88
C ARG A 334 8.19 5.79 19.35
N ASP A 335 7.92 5.41 18.10
CA ASP A 335 8.24 4.07 17.59
C ASP A 335 9.43 3.97 16.61
N PHE A 336 10.18 5.05 16.38
CA PHE A 336 11.30 5.01 15.41
C PHE A 336 12.68 5.43 15.92
N GLY A 337 12.90 5.59 17.24
CA GLY A 337 14.17 6.20 17.68
C GLY A 337 14.70 5.94 19.09
N ARG A 338 14.31 4.89 19.84
CA ARG A 338 15.01 4.57 21.09
C ARG A 338 16.05 3.44 20.92
N PRO A 339 17.36 3.73 21.01
CA PRO A 339 18.38 2.70 21.19
C PRO A 339 18.31 2.09 22.61
N PRO A 340 18.80 0.85 22.83
CA PRO A 340 18.55 0.10 24.07
C PRO A 340 19.34 0.53 25.33
N HIS A 341 20.11 1.61 25.33
CA HIS A 341 21.14 1.84 26.35
C HIS A 341 20.97 3.06 27.27
N LEU A 342 19.78 3.65 27.38
CA LEU A 342 19.52 4.69 28.38
C LEU A 342 18.25 4.38 29.19
N ALA A 343 18.39 3.40 30.08
CA ALA A 343 17.43 3.11 31.14
C ALA A 343 18.17 2.70 32.43
N ARG A 344 18.67 3.69 33.17
CA ARG A 344 18.78 3.72 34.65
C ARG A 344 19.74 4.83 35.08
N GLN A 345 19.19 5.87 35.70
CA GLN A 345 19.75 6.51 36.89
C GLN A 345 18.67 7.46 37.41
N ASP A 346 17.70 6.89 38.11
CA ASP A 346 16.89 7.67 39.05
C ASP A 346 17.81 7.93 40.25
N VAL A 347 18.23 9.19 40.38
CA VAL A 347 18.99 9.69 41.53
C VAL A 347 18.00 9.86 42.68
N GLU A 348 18.17 9.05 43.73
CA GLU A 348 17.50 9.24 45.02
C GLU A 348 17.91 10.61 45.60
N LEU A 349 16.98 11.57 45.62
CA LEU A 349 17.09 12.72 46.51
C LEU A 349 16.57 12.33 47.89
N GLY A 350 17.51 12.05 48.79
CA GLY A 350 17.25 11.86 50.20
C GLY A 350 16.69 13.12 50.86
N THR A 351 15.61 12.93 51.59
CA THR A 351 15.04 13.85 52.58
C THR A 351 16.05 14.15 53.68
N ILE A 352 16.42 15.43 53.85
CA ILE A 352 17.03 15.93 55.09
C ILE A 352 16.03 16.90 55.73
N GLN A 353 15.44 16.43 56.83
CA GLN A 353 14.63 17.19 57.74
C GLN A 353 15.58 17.91 58.71
N LYS A 354 15.48 19.24 58.78
CA LYS A 354 16.14 20.08 59.78
C LYS A 354 15.33 20.02 61.07
N ASP A 355 16.00 19.69 62.17
CA ASP A 355 15.73 20.25 63.50
C ASP A 355 16.85 21.26 63.82
#